data_AF-A0A3B1IXH9-F1
#
_entry.id   AF-A0A3B1IXH9-F1
#
_cell.length_a   1.000
_cell.length_b   1.000
_cell.length_c   1.000
_cell.angle_alpha   90.00
_cell.angle_beta   90.00
_cell.angle_gamma   90.00
#
_symmetry.space_group_name_H-M   'P 1'
#
loop_
_entity.id
_entity.type
_entity.pdbx_description
1 polymer ?
#
loop_
_entity_poly.entity_id
_entity_poly.type
_entity_poly.pdbx_seq_one_letter_code
_entity_poly.pdbx_strand_id
1 'polypeptide(L)'
;PYLPWRDIGPWALRVARANDWVDTDRPQVYYSASTKAWKCSFQYRLRAERTVELFGKSPQIQAAVLTQEEELELAPLPPQLWAADKYDVGLIRDCEPVSITPKSAYRPRQAQYPLKPEAIEGIRPVFQALLKAKVIVPCPDSPVRTPIFPVKKPGRDEWRFVQDLQAVNAAVQARAPEVPNPHTILSQIPTDHTHYTVVDLANAFFSVPVHPDSRFWFAFSFEGKAYTFTRLCQGYCESPTIYNAALRDSLSSLVLPGGVTLVHYVDDLLVSAPSRELCKQATILLLQHLAEHGHKASKAKLQYCKSEVTFLGHILTPGQKRMSTDRIEAICQTPKPMTKKQLLSFLGMCSYCRTFILSYAETEGPLRDIIPTKGVSTAKLQWTEQAEEAFTQLKVALQKHASLGCSRPNKTLCPNGGRQRNLHDISPHSNTWG
;
A
#
# COMPACT_ATOMS: atom_id res chain seq x y z
N PRO A 1 -15.47 -9.25 -27.17
CA PRO A 1 -15.42 -7.96 -27.90
C PRO A 1 -15.10 -6.82 -26.92
N TYR A 2 -13.95 -6.16 -26.86
CA TYR A 2 -12.72 -6.09 -27.65
C TYR A 2 -11.64 -5.54 -26.69
N LEU A 3 -10.38 -5.96 -26.82
CA LEU A 3 -9.24 -5.30 -26.14
C LEU A 3 -9.21 -3.81 -26.49
N PRO A 4 -8.85 -2.90 -25.57
CA PRO A 4 -8.76 -1.47 -25.87
C PRO A 4 -7.77 -1.23 -27.01
N TRP A 5 -8.29 -0.66 -28.10
CA TRP A 5 -7.63 -0.48 -29.40
C TRP A 5 -6.35 0.35 -29.40
N ARG A 6 -6.00 0.98 -28.26
CA ARG A 6 -4.82 1.83 -28.13
C ARG A 6 -3.50 1.05 -28.02
N ASP A 7 -3.56 -0.24 -27.67
CA ASP A 7 -2.36 -1.04 -27.39
C ASP A 7 -1.89 -1.90 -28.58
N ILE A 8 -2.65 -1.95 -29.68
CA ILE A 8 -2.42 -2.90 -30.79
C ILE A 8 -1.61 -2.28 -31.95
N GLY A 9 -1.24 -1.00 -31.83
CA GLY A 9 -0.43 -0.27 -32.80
C GLY A 9 -1.14 0.02 -34.15
N PRO A 10 -0.62 0.97 -34.95
CA PRO A 10 -1.26 1.41 -36.21
C PRO A 10 -1.41 0.29 -37.25
N TRP A 11 -0.52 -0.71 -37.21
CA TRP A 11 -0.55 -1.84 -38.15
C TRP A 11 -1.77 -2.74 -37.91
N ALA A 12 -2.05 -3.13 -36.67
CA ALA A 12 -3.19 -3.99 -36.37
C ALA A 12 -4.53 -3.28 -36.64
N LEU A 13 -4.57 -1.95 -36.51
CA LEU A 13 -5.70 -1.11 -36.88
C LEU A 13 -6.01 -1.16 -38.39
N ARG A 14 -4.97 -1.19 -39.24
CA ARG A 14 -5.14 -1.39 -40.69
C ARG A 14 -5.65 -2.78 -41.00
N VAL A 15 -5.06 -3.81 -40.37
CA VAL A 15 -5.48 -5.21 -40.56
C VAL A 15 -6.92 -5.44 -40.12
N ALA A 16 -7.34 -4.90 -38.96
CA ALA A 16 -8.71 -5.08 -38.45
C ALA A 16 -9.79 -4.39 -39.31
N ARG A 17 -9.43 -3.34 -40.06
CA ARG A 17 -10.34 -2.60 -40.96
C ARG A 17 -10.33 -3.12 -42.40
N ALA A 18 -9.44 -4.05 -42.73
CA ALA A 18 -9.38 -4.64 -44.05
C ALA A 18 -10.67 -5.41 -44.35
N ASN A 19 -11.21 -5.21 -45.54
CA ASN A 19 -12.43 -5.84 -46.04
C ASN A 19 -12.17 -6.75 -47.26
N ASP A 20 -10.91 -6.88 -47.69
CA ASP A 20 -10.45 -7.62 -48.86
C ASP A 20 -9.88 -9.01 -48.50
N TRP A 21 -10.47 -9.68 -47.51
CA TRP A 21 -10.03 -11.01 -47.08
C TRP A 21 -10.44 -12.08 -48.09
N VAL A 22 -9.46 -12.81 -48.62
CA VAL A 22 -9.64 -13.90 -49.58
C VAL A 22 -9.21 -15.22 -48.93
N ASP A 23 -9.96 -16.30 -49.15
CA ASP A 23 -9.58 -17.65 -48.73
C ASP A 23 -8.26 -18.08 -49.37
N THR A 24 -7.46 -18.84 -48.62
CA THR A 24 -6.26 -19.49 -49.16
C THR A 24 -6.48 -20.99 -49.31
N ASP A 25 -5.46 -21.65 -49.85
CA ASP A 25 -5.32 -23.11 -49.91
C ASP A 25 -5.40 -23.82 -48.55
N ARG A 26 -5.32 -23.07 -47.44
CA ARG A 26 -5.44 -23.60 -46.08
C ARG A 26 -6.81 -23.25 -45.48
N PRO A 27 -7.57 -24.26 -45.01
CA PRO A 27 -8.87 -24.00 -44.41
C PRO A 27 -8.75 -23.09 -43.18
N GLN A 28 -9.70 -22.16 -43.05
CA GLN A 28 -9.76 -21.16 -41.97
C GLN A 28 -8.64 -20.11 -41.99
N VAL A 29 -7.85 -20.05 -43.07
CA VAL A 29 -6.79 -19.06 -43.27
C VAL A 29 -7.19 -18.13 -44.42
N TYR A 30 -7.12 -16.83 -44.17
CA TYR A 30 -7.49 -15.77 -45.11
C TYR A 30 -6.33 -14.82 -45.31
N TYR A 31 -6.19 -14.26 -46.50
CA TYR A 31 -5.17 -13.28 -46.84
C TYR A 31 -5.80 -11.97 -47.32
N SER A 32 -5.26 -10.83 -46.88
CA SER A 32 -5.62 -9.49 -47.36
C SER A 32 -4.45 -8.90 -48.14
N ALA A 33 -4.68 -8.59 -49.42
CA ALA A 33 -3.66 -8.01 -50.29
C ALA A 33 -3.34 -6.55 -49.91
N SER A 34 -4.35 -5.80 -49.45
CA SER A 34 -4.23 -4.39 -49.04
C SER A 34 -3.36 -4.22 -47.78
N THR A 35 -3.39 -5.20 -46.87
CA THR A 35 -2.64 -5.15 -45.61
C THR A 35 -1.45 -6.10 -45.55
N LYS A 36 -1.29 -6.96 -46.57
CA LYS A 36 -0.31 -8.05 -46.62
C LYS A 36 -0.33 -8.91 -45.36
N ALA A 37 -1.52 -9.12 -44.79
CA ALA A 37 -1.70 -9.81 -43.53
C ALA A 37 -2.51 -11.10 -43.71
N TRP A 38 -2.26 -12.05 -42.82
CA TRP A 38 -2.96 -13.33 -42.76
C TRP A 38 -3.88 -13.33 -41.53
N LYS A 39 -5.11 -13.82 -41.69
CA LYS A 39 -6.08 -14.01 -40.63
C LYS A 39 -6.39 -15.49 -40.51
N CYS A 40 -6.41 -16.01 -39.29
CA CYS A 40 -6.86 -17.37 -39.05
C CYS A 40 -8.06 -17.39 -38.10
N SER A 41 -9.09 -18.15 -38.44
CA SER A 41 -10.34 -18.23 -37.69
C SER A 41 -10.49 -19.58 -36.99
N PHE A 42 -10.13 -19.64 -35.71
CA PHE A 42 -10.38 -20.82 -34.88
C PHE A 42 -11.56 -20.61 -33.95
N GLN A 43 -12.51 -21.55 -33.95
CA GLN A 43 -13.49 -21.67 -32.86
C GLN A 43 -12.89 -22.53 -31.75
N TYR A 44 -12.82 -21.98 -30.53
CA TYR A 44 -12.52 -22.76 -29.34
C TYR A 44 -13.67 -22.63 -28.33
N ARG A 45 -14.01 -23.73 -27.65
CA ARG A 45 -14.84 -23.73 -26.43
C ARG A 45 -13.91 -23.83 -25.24
N LEU A 46 -13.80 -22.76 -24.45
CA LEU A 46 -13.20 -22.83 -23.12
C LEU A 46 -14.26 -23.36 -22.15
N ARG A 47 -14.06 -24.55 -21.60
CA ARG A 47 -14.80 -25.00 -20.41
C ARG A 47 -14.04 -24.47 -19.20
N ALA A 48 -14.50 -23.35 -18.64
CA ALA A 48 -14.00 -22.83 -17.38
C ALA A 48 -14.91 -23.35 -16.26
N GLU A 49 -14.43 -24.31 -15.48
CA GLU A 49 -15.09 -24.67 -14.22
C GLU A 49 -14.59 -23.73 -13.13
N ARG A 50 -15.53 -23.02 -12.51
CA ARG A 50 -15.28 -22.08 -11.43
C ARG A 50 -15.88 -22.67 -10.15
N THR A 51 -15.03 -23.07 -9.23
CA THR A 51 -15.46 -23.40 -7.87
C THR A 51 -15.55 -22.09 -7.07
N VAL A 52 -16.77 -21.69 -6.71
CA VAL A 52 -17.01 -20.60 -5.76
C VAL A 52 -17.49 -21.25 -4.48
N GLU A 53 -16.63 -21.32 -3.48
CA GLU A 53 -17.04 -21.72 -2.14
C GLU A 53 -17.47 -20.46 -1.37
N LEU A 54 -18.77 -20.37 -1.09
CA LEU A 54 -19.34 -19.34 -0.23
C LEU A 54 -19.12 -19.75 1.23
N PHE A 55 -18.22 -19.07 1.92
CA PHE A 55 -18.06 -19.24 3.37
C PHE A 55 -18.79 -18.10 4.09
N GLY A 56 -19.51 -18.47 5.15
CA GLY A 56 -20.27 -17.54 5.98
C GLY A 56 -19.42 -16.39 6.51
N LYS A 57 -20.09 -15.28 6.83
CA LYS A 57 -19.47 -14.07 7.39
C LYS A 57 -18.54 -14.44 8.55
N SER A 58 -17.23 -14.25 8.39
CA SER A 58 -16.31 -14.29 9.52
C SER A 58 -16.72 -13.18 10.51
N PRO A 59 -16.74 -13.46 11.81
CA PRO A 59 -16.94 -12.43 12.81
C PRO A 59 -15.87 -11.33 12.63
N GLN A 60 -16.28 -10.07 12.80
CA GLN A 60 -15.37 -8.93 12.87
C GLN A 60 -14.22 -9.29 13.80
N ILE A 61 -12.99 -9.22 13.29
CA ILE A 61 -11.78 -9.49 14.06
C ILE A 61 -11.81 -8.54 15.26
N GLN A 62 -12.06 -9.10 16.44
CA GLN A 62 -11.97 -8.39 17.71
C GLN A 62 -10.58 -7.77 17.80
N ALA A 63 -10.48 -6.59 18.42
CA ALA A 63 -9.18 -6.00 18.77
C ALA A 63 -8.24 -7.11 19.26
N ALA A 64 -7.01 -7.14 18.77
CA ALA A 64 -6.06 -8.22 19.04
C ALA A 64 -5.66 -8.24 20.53
N VAL A 65 -6.55 -8.76 21.37
CA VAL A 65 -6.32 -8.94 22.79
C VAL A 65 -5.44 -10.18 22.92
N LEU A 66 -4.24 -9.97 23.44
CA LEU A 66 -3.32 -11.04 23.75
C LEU A 66 -3.93 -11.93 24.85
N THR A 67 -3.84 -13.24 24.69
CA THR A 67 -4.23 -14.17 25.75
C THR A 67 -3.22 -14.13 26.89
N GLN A 68 -3.59 -14.65 28.06
CA GLN A 68 -2.66 -14.75 29.20
C GLN A 68 -1.43 -15.59 28.86
N GLU A 69 -1.58 -16.64 28.04
CA GLU A 69 -0.46 -17.44 27.54
C GLU A 69 0.47 -16.61 26.65
N GLU A 70 -0.09 -15.83 25.72
CA GLU A 70 0.68 -14.96 24.81
C GLU A 70 1.43 -13.86 25.58
N GLU A 71 0.81 -13.30 26.62
CA GLU A 71 1.46 -12.37 27.54
C GLU A 71 2.66 -13.00 28.26
N LEU A 72 2.55 -14.24 28.73
CA LEU A 72 3.66 -14.96 29.35
C LEU A 72 4.80 -15.25 28.37
N GLU A 73 4.48 -15.54 27.11
CA GLU A 73 5.49 -15.75 26.06
C GLU A 73 6.24 -14.48 25.70
N LEU A 74 5.60 -13.33 25.78
CA LEU A 74 6.18 -12.02 25.46
C LEU A 74 6.84 -11.36 26.68
N ALA A 75 6.58 -11.83 27.89
CA ALA A 75 7.13 -11.29 29.14
C ALA A 75 8.67 -11.21 29.19
N PRO A 76 9.45 -12.14 28.59
CA PRO A 76 10.91 -12.04 28.57
C PRO A 76 11.45 -10.91 27.67
N LEU A 77 10.62 -10.30 26.82
CA LEU A 77 11.06 -9.24 25.93
C LEU A 77 11.37 -7.95 26.70
N PRO A 78 12.37 -7.16 26.25
CA PRO A 78 12.72 -5.95 26.96
C PRO A 78 11.53 -4.96 27.01
N PRO A 79 11.17 -4.42 28.19
CA PRO A 79 9.99 -3.56 28.33
C PRO A 79 10.11 -2.27 27.50
N GLN A 80 11.33 -1.81 27.23
CA GLN A 80 11.58 -0.66 26.37
C GLN A 80 11.13 -0.84 24.92
N LEU A 81 10.87 -2.07 24.45
CA LEU A 81 10.34 -2.32 23.11
C LEU A 81 8.93 -1.74 22.94
N TRP A 82 8.10 -1.88 23.96
CA TRP A 82 6.70 -1.51 23.87
C TRP A 82 6.56 -0.01 24.07
N ALA A 83 5.85 0.65 23.16
CA ALA A 83 5.50 2.06 23.33
C ALA A 83 4.56 2.19 24.54
N ALA A 84 5.01 2.92 25.57
CA ALA A 84 4.21 3.14 26.78
C ALA A 84 2.98 4.02 26.48
N ASP A 85 3.15 5.01 25.62
CA ASP A 85 2.10 5.87 25.13
C ASP A 85 2.37 6.31 23.68
N LYS A 86 1.47 7.13 23.13
CA LYS A 86 1.56 7.63 21.76
C LYS A 86 2.71 8.62 21.51
N TYR A 87 3.44 9.05 22.53
CA TYR A 87 4.56 9.98 22.43
C TYR A 87 5.89 9.35 22.88
N ASP A 88 5.85 8.11 23.38
CA ASP A 88 7.02 7.28 23.53
C ASP A 88 7.57 6.96 22.14
N VAL A 89 8.76 7.49 21.86
CA VAL A 89 9.41 7.41 20.56
C VAL A 89 10.69 6.59 20.67
N GLY A 90 10.92 5.77 19.65
CA GLY A 90 12.18 5.07 19.50
C GLY A 90 13.31 6.01 19.08
N LEU A 91 14.52 5.47 19.02
CA LEU A 91 15.66 6.07 18.35
C LEU A 91 16.45 4.95 17.70
N ILE A 92 16.42 4.90 16.36
CA ILE A 92 17.19 3.91 15.61
C ILE A 92 18.67 4.24 15.80
N ARG A 93 19.39 3.31 16.45
CA ARG A 93 20.78 3.53 16.87
C ARG A 93 21.75 3.58 15.68
N ASP A 94 21.51 2.74 14.69
CA ASP A 94 22.40 2.56 13.53
C ASP A 94 21.97 3.40 12.32
N CYS A 95 21.11 4.41 12.55
CA CYS A 95 20.63 5.29 11.49
C CYS A 95 21.45 6.59 11.47
N GLU A 96 22.17 6.80 10.37
CA GLU A 96 22.85 8.06 10.09
C GLU A 96 21.86 9.24 10.07
N PRO A 97 22.15 10.35 10.78
CA PRO A 97 21.28 11.51 10.79
C PRO A 97 21.00 12.05 9.39
N VAL A 98 19.72 12.19 9.08
CA VAL A 98 19.24 12.59 7.76
C VAL A 98 19.62 14.02 7.47
N SER A 99 20.31 14.22 6.35
CA SER A 99 20.56 15.54 5.76
C SER A 99 19.55 15.85 4.66
N ILE A 100 19.03 17.07 4.64
CA ILE A 100 18.02 17.54 3.70
C ILE A 100 18.71 18.34 2.60
N THR A 101 18.54 17.88 1.35
CA THR A 101 19.13 18.53 0.18
C THR A 101 18.14 19.54 -0.41
N PRO A 102 18.45 20.85 -0.39
CA PRO A 102 17.60 21.84 -1.00
C PRO A 102 17.75 21.88 -2.52
N LYS A 103 16.67 22.25 -3.24
CA LYS A 103 16.72 22.54 -4.68
C LYS A 103 17.45 23.86 -4.99
N SER A 104 17.43 24.81 -4.05
CA SER A 104 18.00 26.15 -4.23
C SER A 104 18.27 26.85 -2.88
N ALA A 105 18.72 28.10 -2.94
CA ALA A 105 18.85 28.96 -1.76
C ALA A 105 17.51 29.41 -1.14
N TYR A 106 16.36 29.11 -1.78
CA TYR A 106 15.04 29.47 -1.26
C TYR A 106 14.77 28.86 0.11
N ARG A 107 14.20 29.64 1.04
CA ARG A 107 13.83 29.23 2.39
C ARG A 107 12.41 29.70 2.71
N PRO A 108 11.43 28.78 2.84
CA PRO A 108 10.04 29.17 3.04
C PRO A 108 9.84 29.83 4.41
N ARG A 109 9.18 30.99 4.42
CA ARG A 109 8.77 31.70 5.63
C ARG A 109 7.28 31.98 5.55
N GLN A 110 6.52 31.22 6.30
CA GLN A 110 5.07 31.33 6.39
C GLN A 110 4.69 31.66 7.83
N ALA A 111 3.77 32.63 7.98
CA ALA A 111 3.25 33.01 9.27
C ALA A 111 2.38 31.90 9.86
N GLN A 112 2.38 31.79 11.19
CA GLN A 112 1.52 30.86 11.90
C GLN A 112 0.03 31.22 11.67
N TYR A 113 -0.77 30.25 11.24
CA TYR A 113 -2.22 30.44 11.14
C TYR A 113 -2.82 30.74 12.53
N PRO A 114 -3.87 31.57 12.63
CA PRO A 114 -4.61 31.75 13.87
C PRO A 114 -5.14 30.40 14.37
N LEU A 115 -4.71 29.99 15.57
CA LEU A 115 -5.16 28.76 16.20
C LEU A 115 -6.31 29.04 17.16
N LYS A 116 -7.34 28.21 17.13
CA LYS A 116 -8.43 28.27 18.11
C LYS A 116 -7.90 27.89 19.50
N PRO A 117 -8.42 28.49 20.59
CA PRO A 117 -8.00 28.13 21.95
C PRO A 117 -8.14 26.62 22.25
N GLU A 118 -9.25 26.00 21.84
CA GLU A 118 -9.47 24.54 21.98
C GLU A 118 -8.36 23.72 21.30
N ALA A 119 -7.91 24.16 20.12
CA ALA A 119 -6.86 23.49 19.38
C ALA A 119 -5.51 23.59 20.09
N ILE A 120 -5.20 24.76 20.66
CA ILE A 120 -3.97 25.02 21.42
C ILE A 120 -3.94 24.12 22.66
N GLU A 121 -5.00 24.13 23.47
CA GLU A 121 -5.10 23.29 24.67
C GLU A 121 -5.05 21.81 24.32
N GLY A 122 -5.71 21.41 23.21
CA GLY A 122 -5.73 20.04 22.74
C GLY A 122 -4.35 19.47 22.35
N ILE A 123 -3.47 20.29 21.75
CA ILE A 123 -2.12 19.85 21.37
C ILE A 123 -1.05 20.12 22.42
N ARG A 124 -1.32 20.93 23.46
CA ARG A 124 -0.34 21.25 24.49
C ARG A 124 0.27 19.99 25.15
N PRO A 125 -0.51 18.94 25.51
CA PRO A 125 0.07 17.70 26.04
C PRO A 125 1.00 17.00 25.03
N VAL A 126 0.62 16.96 23.75
CA VAL A 126 1.45 16.40 22.66
C VAL A 126 2.78 17.14 22.59
N PHE A 127 2.70 18.47 22.56
CA PHE A 127 3.85 19.34 22.43
C PHE A 127 4.82 19.17 23.61
N GLN A 128 4.30 19.15 24.85
CA GLN A 128 5.12 18.97 26.05
C GLN A 128 5.78 17.60 26.10
N ALA A 129 5.08 16.54 25.68
CA ALA A 129 5.67 15.19 25.60
C ALA A 129 6.83 15.14 24.59
N LEU A 130 6.64 15.71 23.39
CA LEU A 130 7.69 15.77 22.36
C LEU A 130 8.87 16.66 22.75
N LEU A 131 8.62 17.75 23.50
CA LEU A 131 9.66 18.61 24.06
C LEU A 131 10.48 17.86 25.13
N LYS A 132 9.81 17.15 26.04
CA LYS A 132 10.46 16.31 27.07
C LYS A 132 11.30 15.20 26.44
N ALA A 133 10.80 14.58 25.36
CA ALA A 133 11.51 13.56 24.60
C ALA A 133 12.65 14.12 23.72
N LYS A 134 12.88 15.45 23.73
CA LYS A 134 13.85 16.17 22.87
C LYS A 134 13.64 15.95 21.37
N VAL A 135 12.45 15.53 20.96
CA VAL A 135 12.02 15.45 19.56
C VAL A 135 11.80 16.85 19.02
N ILE A 136 11.31 17.76 19.87
CA ILE A 136 11.19 19.18 19.60
C ILE A 136 12.21 19.92 20.46
N VAL A 137 12.88 20.93 19.87
CA VAL A 137 13.81 21.81 20.57
C VAL A 137 13.59 23.27 20.15
N PRO A 138 13.91 24.26 21.00
CA PRO A 138 13.89 25.67 20.61
C PRO A 138 14.82 25.96 19.42
N CYS A 139 14.35 26.79 18.48
CA CYS A 139 15.12 27.18 17.29
C CYS A 139 14.74 28.61 16.85
N PRO A 140 15.19 29.65 17.58
CA PRO A 140 14.81 31.04 17.31
C PRO A 140 15.29 31.55 15.94
N ASP A 141 16.51 31.15 15.55
CA ASP A 141 17.24 31.73 14.42
C ASP A 141 17.03 30.98 13.08
N SER A 142 16.02 30.11 13.01
CA SER A 142 15.79 29.35 11.77
C SER A 142 15.45 30.28 10.60
N PRO A 143 16.13 30.14 9.44
CA PRO A 143 15.78 30.89 8.23
C PRO A 143 14.47 30.40 7.59
N VAL A 144 13.96 29.25 8.02
CA VAL A 144 12.70 28.63 7.58
C VAL A 144 11.66 28.75 8.68
N ARG A 145 10.40 28.91 8.31
CA ARG A 145 9.29 28.83 9.24
C ARG A 145 8.04 28.37 8.52
N THR A 146 7.40 27.34 9.05
CA THR A 146 6.11 26.86 8.55
C THR A 146 5.07 26.74 9.66
N PRO A 147 3.78 26.95 9.35
CA PRO A 147 2.73 26.93 10.35
C PRO A 147 2.39 25.51 10.80
N ILE A 148 1.86 25.39 12.00
CA ILE A 148 1.16 24.19 12.47
C ILE A 148 -0.34 24.38 12.34
N PHE A 149 -1.08 23.27 12.20
CA PHE A 149 -2.53 23.27 12.22
C PHE A 149 -3.02 22.00 12.93
N PRO A 150 -3.44 22.10 14.20
CA PRO A 150 -3.98 20.96 14.93
C PRO A 150 -5.22 20.39 14.26
N VAL A 151 -5.33 19.07 14.23
CA VAL A 151 -6.49 18.37 13.67
C VAL A 151 -7.12 17.47 14.74
N LYS A 152 -8.40 17.69 15.04
CA LYS A 152 -9.17 16.82 15.94
C LYS A 152 -9.51 15.51 15.24
N LYS A 153 -9.26 14.37 15.89
CA LYS A 153 -9.71 13.06 15.36
C LYS A 153 -11.24 13.00 15.38
N PRO A 154 -11.88 12.56 14.29
CA PRO A 154 -13.33 12.32 14.30
C PRO A 154 -13.71 11.31 15.38
N GLY A 155 -14.71 11.63 16.20
CA GLY A 155 -15.27 10.72 17.21
C GLY A 155 -14.39 10.45 18.44
N ARG A 156 -13.25 11.15 18.60
CA ARG A 156 -12.40 11.07 19.81
C ARG A 156 -12.01 12.46 20.26
N ASP A 157 -11.87 12.67 21.56
CA ASP A 157 -11.31 13.92 22.09
C ASP A 157 -9.77 13.90 22.06
N GLU A 158 -9.23 13.62 20.87
CA GLU A 158 -7.80 13.50 20.62
C GLU A 158 -7.39 14.44 19.49
N TRP A 159 -6.32 15.19 19.74
CA TRP A 159 -5.75 16.12 18.77
C TRP A 159 -4.44 15.59 18.17
N ARG A 160 -4.26 15.83 16.87
CA ARG A 160 -3.02 15.57 16.14
C ARG A 160 -2.25 16.87 15.96
N PHE A 161 -0.97 16.82 16.30
CA PHE A 161 -0.01 17.86 15.95
C PHE A 161 0.37 17.68 14.47
N VAL A 162 0.05 18.65 13.62
CA VAL A 162 0.37 18.61 12.18
C VAL A 162 1.07 19.91 11.79
N GLN A 163 2.19 19.79 11.09
CA GLN A 163 2.92 20.90 10.50
C GLN A 163 2.65 20.98 9.00
N ASP A 164 2.42 22.17 8.48
CA ASP A 164 2.23 22.39 7.04
C ASP A 164 3.59 22.45 6.33
N LEU A 165 4.03 21.30 5.86
CA LEU A 165 5.33 21.16 5.19
C LEU A 165 5.23 21.30 3.67
N GLN A 166 4.09 21.74 3.11
CA GLN A 166 3.94 21.87 1.65
C GLN A 166 5.00 22.79 1.03
N ALA A 167 5.27 23.93 1.66
CA ALA A 167 6.29 24.87 1.18
C ALA A 167 7.72 24.31 1.30
N VAL A 168 7.99 23.51 2.34
CA VAL A 168 9.26 22.80 2.52
C VAL A 168 9.43 21.72 1.47
N ASN A 169 8.40 20.87 1.26
CA ASN A 169 8.38 19.82 0.25
C ASN A 169 8.61 20.37 -1.17
N ALA A 170 8.10 21.57 -1.47
CA ALA A 170 8.35 22.24 -2.74
C ALA A 170 9.83 22.67 -2.90
N ALA A 171 10.48 23.05 -1.80
CA ALA A 171 11.84 23.59 -1.75
C ALA A 171 12.96 22.54 -1.70
N VAL A 172 12.66 21.31 -1.29
CA VAL A 172 13.65 20.21 -1.17
C VAL A 172 13.68 19.31 -2.40
N GLN A 173 14.83 18.66 -2.63
CA GLN A 173 14.98 17.66 -3.68
C GLN A 173 14.50 16.31 -3.17
N ALA A 174 13.37 15.83 -3.70
CA ALA A 174 12.84 14.53 -3.33
C ALA A 174 13.58 13.40 -4.06
N ARG A 175 13.98 12.37 -3.31
CA ARG A 175 14.43 11.09 -3.87
C ARG A 175 13.28 10.32 -4.53
N ALA A 176 13.64 9.38 -5.41
CA ALA A 176 12.68 8.44 -5.97
C ALA A 176 12.11 7.56 -4.84
N PRO A 177 10.79 7.36 -4.77
CA PRO A 177 10.18 6.57 -3.71
C PRO A 177 10.54 5.09 -3.86
N GLU A 178 11.26 4.52 -2.89
CA GLU A 178 11.55 3.08 -2.79
C GLU A 178 10.50 2.34 -1.96
N VAL A 179 9.21 2.56 -2.24
CA VAL A 179 8.13 1.82 -1.57
C VAL A 179 7.56 0.79 -2.53
N PRO A 180 7.76 -0.52 -2.29
CA PRO A 180 7.23 -1.54 -3.18
C PRO A 180 5.70 -1.53 -3.17
N ASN A 181 5.09 -1.95 -4.27
CA ASN A 181 3.63 -2.04 -4.34
C ASN A 181 3.12 -3.07 -3.31
N PRO A 182 2.10 -2.75 -2.48
CA PRO A 182 1.53 -3.69 -1.51
C PRO A 182 1.17 -5.07 -2.11
N HIS A 183 0.72 -5.11 -3.37
CA HIS A 183 0.40 -6.36 -4.07
C HIS A 183 1.65 -7.23 -4.30
N THR A 184 2.79 -6.63 -4.64
CA THR A 184 4.07 -7.33 -4.82
C THR A 184 4.55 -7.89 -3.48
N ILE A 185 4.40 -7.12 -2.42
CA ILE A 185 4.79 -7.50 -1.05
C ILE A 185 3.97 -8.69 -0.56
N LEU A 186 2.65 -8.62 -0.73
CA LEU A 186 1.77 -9.73 -0.36
C LEU A 186 2.07 -10.98 -1.19
N SER A 187 2.54 -10.87 -2.43
CA SER A 187 2.88 -12.04 -3.26
C SER A 187 4.07 -12.86 -2.72
N GLN A 188 4.90 -12.28 -1.84
CA GLN A 188 6.04 -12.95 -1.22
C GLN A 188 5.63 -14.01 -0.19
N ILE A 189 4.41 -13.90 0.36
CA ILE A 189 3.91 -14.81 1.39
C ILE A 189 3.61 -16.18 0.76
N PRO A 190 4.33 -17.25 1.17
CA PRO A 190 4.11 -18.61 0.66
C PRO A 190 2.72 -19.16 1.01
N THR A 191 2.22 -20.07 0.19
CA THR A 191 0.85 -20.59 0.32
C THR A 191 0.68 -21.63 1.41
N ASP A 192 1.78 -22.28 1.79
CA ASP A 192 1.91 -23.29 2.83
C ASP A 192 2.13 -22.68 4.22
N HIS A 193 2.30 -21.36 4.30
CA HIS A 193 2.35 -20.66 5.59
C HIS A 193 0.94 -20.55 6.17
N THR A 194 0.82 -20.90 7.44
CA THR A 194 -0.47 -21.03 8.15
C THR A 194 -0.57 -20.11 9.36
N HIS A 195 0.56 -19.61 9.87
CA HIS A 195 0.62 -18.76 11.07
C HIS A 195 1.32 -17.46 10.74
N TYR A 196 0.81 -16.37 11.31
CA TYR A 196 1.22 -15.02 11.03
C TYR A 196 1.38 -14.20 12.30
N THR A 197 2.36 -13.32 12.33
CA THR A 197 2.46 -12.23 13.31
C THR A 197 2.52 -10.89 12.59
N VAL A 198 1.67 -9.95 12.98
CA VAL A 198 1.74 -8.55 12.51
C VAL A 198 2.22 -7.64 13.63
N VAL A 199 3.29 -6.90 13.37
CA VAL A 199 3.88 -5.91 14.28
C VAL A 199 3.73 -4.51 13.67
N ASP A 200 3.08 -3.60 14.40
CA ASP A 200 2.94 -2.18 14.05
C ASP A 200 4.01 -1.39 14.82
N LEU A 201 4.90 -0.69 14.09
CA LEU A 201 5.93 0.15 14.69
C LEU A 201 5.33 1.50 15.10
N ALA A 202 5.51 1.85 16.37
CA ALA A 202 4.93 3.06 16.96
C ALA A 202 5.83 4.27 16.66
N ASN A 203 5.21 5.36 16.20
CA ASN A 203 5.88 6.64 15.94
C ASN A 203 7.15 6.52 15.08
N ALA A 204 7.11 5.61 14.11
CA ALA A 204 8.18 5.23 13.21
C ALA A 204 9.05 6.42 12.73
N PHE A 205 8.47 7.47 12.17
CA PHE A 205 9.27 8.60 11.67
C PHE A 205 10.10 9.30 12.75
N PHE A 206 9.57 9.45 13.97
CA PHE A 206 10.32 10.09 15.05
C PHE A 206 11.50 9.25 15.57
N SER A 207 11.61 7.99 15.15
CA SER A 207 12.77 7.16 15.45
C SER A 207 14.01 7.52 14.63
N VAL A 208 13.86 8.25 13.52
CA VAL A 208 14.96 8.62 12.62
C VAL A 208 15.54 9.99 13.00
N PRO A 209 16.86 10.10 13.30
CA PRO A 209 17.51 11.37 13.56
C PRO A 209 17.57 12.28 12.33
N VAL A 210 17.45 13.60 12.55
CA VAL A 210 17.76 14.63 11.55
C VAL A 210 19.08 15.30 11.92
N HIS A 211 19.96 15.44 10.92
CA HIS A 211 21.26 16.09 11.06
C HIS A 211 21.08 17.52 11.59
N PRO A 212 21.88 17.99 12.58
CA PRO A 212 21.76 19.34 13.15
C PRO A 212 21.60 20.45 12.11
N ASP A 213 22.41 20.41 11.05
CA ASP A 213 22.40 21.41 9.98
C ASP A 213 21.15 21.38 9.10
N SER A 214 20.34 20.33 9.19
CA SER A 214 19.08 20.20 8.44
C SER A 214 17.85 20.45 9.30
N ARG A 215 17.98 20.50 10.63
CA ARG A 215 16.84 20.68 11.54
C ARG A 215 16.08 21.97 11.28
N PHE A 216 16.76 23.02 10.82
CA PHE A 216 16.10 24.31 10.58
C PHE A 216 14.93 24.22 9.57
N TRP A 217 14.95 23.25 8.64
CA TRP A 217 13.88 23.03 7.65
C TRP A 217 12.51 22.74 8.25
N PHE A 218 12.49 22.18 9.46
CA PHE A 218 11.25 21.80 10.15
C PHE A 218 10.83 22.81 11.20
N ALA A 219 11.35 24.04 11.14
CA ALA A 219 11.04 25.04 12.15
C ALA A 219 9.59 25.55 12.04
N PHE A 220 8.94 25.70 13.19
CA PHE A 220 7.59 26.20 13.34
C PHE A 220 7.48 27.16 14.53
N SER A 221 6.32 27.80 14.70
CA SER A 221 6.04 28.65 15.86
C SER A 221 4.83 28.16 16.64
N PHE A 222 4.95 28.18 17.97
CA PHE A 222 3.88 27.82 18.89
C PHE A 222 3.95 28.73 20.11
N GLU A 223 2.81 29.31 20.51
CA GLU A 223 2.71 30.21 21.67
C GLU A 223 3.78 31.33 21.69
N GLY A 224 4.04 31.94 20.53
CA GLY A 224 4.99 33.05 20.38
C GLY A 224 6.48 32.65 20.40
N LYS A 225 6.79 31.36 20.49
CA LYS A 225 8.16 30.83 20.48
C LYS A 225 8.41 29.97 19.25
N ALA A 226 9.67 29.93 18.81
CA ALA A 226 10.09 29.16 17.64
C ALA A 226 10.77 27.85 18.05
N TYR A 227 10.40 26.77 17.38
CA TYR A 227 10.85 25.42 17.66
C TYR A 227 11.20 24.70 16.36
N THR A 228 11.92 23.59 16.47
CA THR A 228 12.13 22.68 15.34
C THR A 228 12.17 21.23 15.80
N PHE A 229 12.02 20.31 14.84
CA PHE A 229 12.17 18.88 15.04
C PHE A 229 13.64 18.44 14.94
N THR A 230 14.08 17.62 15.88
CA THR A 230 15.38 16.92 15.85
C THR A 230 15.30 15.55 15.17
N ARG A 231 14.08 15.10 14.91
CA ARG A 231 13.73 13.82 14.27
C ARG A 231 12.93 14.07 13.01
N LEU A 232 12.85 13.05 12.17
CA LEU A 232 12.06 13.09 10.95
C LEU A 232 10.56 13.22 11.33
N CYS A 233 9.86 14.17 10.70
CA CYS A 233 8.50 14.53 11.07
C CYS A 233 7.46 14.06 10.03
N GLN A 234 6.21 13.95 10.48
CA GLN A 234 5.08 13.64 9.62
C GLN A 234 4.80 14.80 8.66
N GLY A 235 4.48 14.48 7.40
CA GLY A 235 4.15 15.47 6.37
C GLY A 235 5.33 15.89 5.48
N TYR A 236 6.57 15.53 5.84
CA TYR A 236 7.71 15.70 4.95
C TYR A 236 7.69 14.64 3.84
N CYS A 237 7.91 15.07 2.59
CA CYS A 237 7.68 14.24 1.42
C CYS A 237 8.59 13.01 1.34
N GLU A 238 9.81 13.09 1.87
CA GLU A 238 10.75 11.96 1.86
C GLU A 238 10.64 11.08 3.12
N SER A 239 9.85 11.46 4.13
CA SER A 239 9.82 10.72 5.40
C SER A 239 9.54 9.22 5.22
N PRO A 240 8.55 8.79 4.41
CA PRO A 240 8.29 7.37 4.21
C PRO A 240 9.47 6.64 3.56
N THR A 241 10.13 7.25 2.57
CA THR A 241 11.25 6.63 1.84
C THR A 241 12.48 6.49 2.74
N ILE A 242 12.82 7.54 3.48
CA ILE A 242 13.96 7.56 4.39
C ILE A 242 13.76 6.57 5.53
N TYR A 243 12.55 6.55 6.11
CA TYR A 243 12.23 5.58 7.16
C TYR A 243 12.28 4.14 6.66
N ASN A 244 11.70 3.86 5.49
CA ASN A 244 11.73 2.51 4.91
C ASN A 244 13.16 2.03 4.65
N ALA A 245 14.05 2.91 4.19
CA ALA A 245 15.47 2.59 4.04
C ALA A 245 16.14 2.30 5.39
N ALA A 246 15.95 3.18 6.38
CA ALA A 246 16.51 3.00 7.72
C ALA A 246 16.03 1.70 8.41
N LEU A 247 14.74 1.36 8.26
CA LEU A 247 14.18 0.12 8.79
C LEU A 247 14.75 -1.10 8.07
N ARG A 248 14.82 -1.08 6.73
CA ARG A 248 15.42 -2.16 5.94
C ARG A 248 16.88 -2.41 6.34
N ASP A 249 17.66 -1.34 6.48
CA ASP A 249 19.07 -1.44 6.86
C ASP A 249 19.20 -1.96 8.30
N SER A 250 18.34 -1.51 9.21
CA SER A 250 18.26 -2.02 10.58
C SER A 250 17.89 -3.49 10.63
N LEU A 251 17.02 -3.99 9.74
CA LEU A 251 16.63 -5.40 9.67
C LEU A 251 17.62 -6.28 8.90
N SER A 252 18.64 -5.71 8.24
CA SER A 252 19.54 -6.48 7.37
C SER A 252 20.41 -7.50 8.12
N SER A 253 20.70 -7.26 9.39
CA SER A 253 21.45 -8.16 10.27
C SER A 253 20.58 -9.20 10.97
N LEU A 254 19.24 -9.13 10.83
CA LEU A 254 18.33 -10.08 11.46
C LEU A 254 18.37 -11.44 10.74
N VAL A 255 18.76 -12.48 11.48
CA VAL A 255 18.74 -13.87 10.99
C VAL A 255 17.50 -14.58 11.53
N LEU A 256 16.62 -15.00 10.63
CA LEU A 256 15.42 -15.75 10.97
C LEU A 256 15.58 -17.26 10.71
N PRO A 257 14.81 -18.12 11.41
CA PRO A 257 14.78 -19.55 11.12
C PRO A 257 14.41 -19.84 9.66
N GLY A 258 14.96 -20.93 9.11
CA GLY A 258 14.61 -21.38 7.77
C GLY A 258 13.12 -21.67 7.61
N GLY A 259 12.56 -21.34 6.45
CA GLY A 259 11.12 -21.52 6.17
C GLY A 259 10.22 -20.42 6.75
N VAL A 260 10.78 -19.35 7.31
CA VAL A 260 10.04 -18.16 7.73
C VAL A 260 10.17 -17.07 6.66
N THR A 261 9.10 -16.30 6.45
CA THR A 261 9.13 -15.13 5.57
C THR A 261 8.79 -13.88 6.38
N LEU A 262 9.73 -12.93 6.42
CA LEU A 262 9.53 -11.59 6.94
C LEU A 262 9.20 -10.65 5.79
N VAL A 263 8.10 -9.93 5.94
CA VAL A 263 7.57 -8.98 4.98
C VAL A 263 7.51 -7.62 5.69
N HIS A 264 8.10 -6.59 5.09
CA HIS A 264 8.06 -5.23 5.63
C HIS A 264 7.36 -4.28 4.65
N TYR A 265 6.57 -3.36 5.17
CA TYR A 265 5.99 -2.26 4.41
C TYR A 265 5.91 -1.01 5.27
N VAL A 266 6.85 -0.09 5.08
CA VAL A 266 6.94 1.16 5.85
C VAL A 266 6.94 0.82 7.35
N ASP A 267 5.86 1.09 8.09
CA ASP A 267 5.78 0.90 9.55
C ASP A 267 5.22 -0.48 9.96
N ASP A 268 4.69 -1.26 8.99
CA ASP A 268 4.04 -2.55 9.23
C ASP A 268 4.98 -3.72 8.90
N LEU A 269 5.17 -4.63 9.86
CA LEU A 269 5.94 -5.87 9.68
C LEU A 269 5.02 -7.08 9.79
N LEU A 270 5.26 -8.09 8.95
CA LEU A 270 4.57 -9.37 8.96
C LEU A 270 5.59 -10.51 8.98
N VAL A 271 5.52 -11.34 10.00
CA VAL A 271 6.17 -12.66 10.03
C VAL A 271 5.15 -13.69 9.58
N SER A 272 5.54 -14.60 8.68
CA SER A 272 4.73 -15.74 8.28
C SER A 272 5.53 -17.03 8.32
N ALA A 273 4.92 -18.11 8.80
CA ALA A 273 5.58 -19.41 8.95
C ALA A 273 4.60 -20.59 8.73
N PRO A 274 5.12 -21.80 8.44
CA PRO A 274 4.29 -23.00 8.27
C PRO A 274 3.75 -23.58 9.58
N SER A 275 4.34 -23.25 10.74
CA SER A 275 3.87 -23.69 12.06
C SER A 275 3.85 -22.55 13.09
N ARG A 276 3.07 -22.75 14.17
CA ARG A 276 2.97 -21.77 15.27
C ARG A 276 4.29 -21.59 15.98
N GLU A 277 5.02 -22.68 16.20
CA GLU A 277 6.29 -22.72 16.93
C GLU A 277 7.38 -21.94 16.18
N LEU A 278 7.48 -22.12 14.87
CA LEU A 278 8.40 -21.33 14.03
C LEU A 278 8.00 -19.86 13.97
N CYS A 279 6.70 -19.58 13.85
CA CYS A 279 6.19 -18.20 13.88
C CYS A 279 6.56 -17.51 15.18
N LYS A 280 6.37 -18.19 16.32
CA LYS A 280 6.75 -17.71 17.66
C LYS A 280 8.24 -17.44 17.75
N GLN A 281 9.08 -18.42 17.40
CA GLN A 281 10.53 -18.26 17.48
C GLN A 281 11.01 -17.06 16.66
N ALA A 282 10.57 -16.95 15.41
CA ALA A 282 10.92 -15.83 14.54
C ALA A 282 10.39 -14.49 15.06
N THR A 283 9.18 -14.47 15.62
CA THR A 283 8.59 -13.27 16.20
C THR A 283 9.41 -12.78 17.40
N ILE A 284 9.82 -13.66 18.30
CA ILE A 284 10.64 -13.29 19.46
C ILE A 284 11.98 -12.72 19.02
N LEU A 285 12.65 -13.36 18.05
CA LEU A 285 13.91 -12.85 17.49
C LEU A 285 13.72 -11.46 16.86
N LEU A 286 12.66 -11.27 16.07
CA LEU A 286 12.34 -9.97 15.49
C LEU A 286 12.10 -8.90 16.57
N LEU A 287 11.31 -9.20 17.60
CA LEU A 287 11.00 -8.25 18.66
C LEU A 287 12.21 -7.90 19.52
N GLN A 288 13.09 -8.86 19.81
CA GLN A 288 14.38 -8.63 20.47
C GLN A 288 15.27 -7.72 19.64
N HIS A 289 15.41 -8.03 18.35
CA HIS A 289 16.19 -7.23 17.40
C HIS A 289 15.70 -5.79 17.33
N LEU A 290 14.39 -5.59 17.20
CA LEU A 290 13.77 -4.26 17.20
C LEU A 290 14.09 -3.49 18.49
N ALA A 291 14.03 -4.16 19.65
CA ALA A 291 14.34 -3.55 20.94
C ALA A 291 15.82 -3.12 21.04
N GLU A 292 16.74 -3.95 20.57
CA GLU A 292 18.19 -3.71 20.57
C GLU A 292 18.57 -2.50 19.71
N HIS A 293 17.91 -2.36 18.55
CA HIS A 293 18.16 -1.27 17.60
C HIS A 293 17.35 0.00 17.94
N GLY A 294 16.57 -0.01 19.02
CA GLY A 294 15.88 1.17 19.55
C GLY A 294 14.54 1.49 18.89
N HIS A 295 13.93 0.53 18.20
CA HIS A 295 12.56 0.65 17.69
C HIS A 295 11.52 0.51 18.80
N LYS A 296 10.33 1.05 18.55
CA LYS A 296 9.17 0.92 19.43
C LYS A 296 8.04 0.22 18.69
N ALA A 297 7.38 -0.74 19.33
CA ALA A 297 6.24 -1.47 18.77
C ALA A 297 4.96 -1.21 19.59
N SER A 298 3.82 -1.24 18.91
CA SER A 298 2.51 -1.12 19.55
C SER A 298 2.03 -2.49 20.04
N LYS A 299 2.14 -2.75 21.35
CA LYS A 299 1.66 -4.01 21.95
C LYS A 299 0.16 -4.22 21.73
N ALA A 300 -0.63 -3.16 21.83
CA ALA A 300 -2.08 -3.21 21.67
C ALA A 300 -2.56 -3.54 20.23
N LYS A 301 -1.69 -3.37 19.23
CA LYS A 301 -1.98 -3.72 17.83
C LYS A 301 -1.29 -5.01 17.38
N LEU A 302 -0.48 -5.62 18.24
CA LEU A 302 0.25 -6.83 17.92
C LEU A 302 -0.74 -7.97 17.66
N GLN A 303 -0.71 -8.54 16.46
CA GLN A 303 -1.45 -9.75 16.14
C GLN A 303 -0.48 -10.91 16.23
N TYR A 304 -0.37 -11.55 17.39
CA TYR A 304 0.71 -12.52 17.68
C TYR A 304 0.32 -13.96 17.30
N CYS A 305 1.11 -14.59 16.42
CA CYS A 305 1.02 -16.01 16.04
C CYS A 305 -0.39 -16.52 15.70
N LYS A 306 -1.19 -15.73 14.97
CA LYS A 306 -2.57 -16.06 14.61
C LYS A 306 -2.64 -16.73 13.23
N SER A 307 -3.67 -17.56 13.02
CA SER A 307 -3.98 -18.14 11.71
C SER A 307 -4.70 -17.16 10.78
N GLU A 308 -5.38 -16.16 11.34
CA GLU A 308 -6.03 -15.07 10.60
C GLU A 308 -5.49 -13.73 11.11
N VAL A 309 -4.97 -12.89 10.22
CA VAL A 309 -4.47 -11.53 10.55
C VAL A 309 -4.90 -10.50 9.52
N THR A 310 -5.02 -9.25 9.93
CA THR A 310 -5.18 -8.10 9.04
C THR A 310 -3.83 -7.42 8.79
N PHE A 311 -3.41 -7.33 7.53
CA PHE A 311 -2.16 -6.69 7.10
C PHE A 311 -2.40 -5.88 5.81
N LEU A 312 -2.00 -4.61 5.77
CA LEU A 312 -2.17 -3.70 4.61
C LEU A 312 -3.61 -3.64 4.05
N GLY A 313 -4.61 -3.73 4.93
CA GLY A 313 -6.03 -3.76 4.57
C GLY A 313 -6.49 -5.06 3.88
N HIS A 314 -5.72 -6.13 4.03
CA HIS A 314 -6.05 -7.48 3.58
C HIS A 314 -6.15 -8.40 4.79
N ILE A 315 -7.08 -9.35 4.75
CA ILE A 315 -7.17 -10.44 5.71
C ILE A 315 -6.39 -11.63 5.14
N LEU A 316 -5.38 -12.08 5.87
CA LEU A 316 -4.54 -13.23 5.53
C LEU A 316 -5.04 -14.44 6.31
N THR A 317 -5.27 -15.53 5.60
CA THR A 317 -5.62 -16.85 6.16
C THR A 317 -4.82 -17.93 5.42
N PRO A 318 -4.68 -19.15 5.95
CA PRO A 318 -3.91 -20.20 5.29
C PRO A 318 -4.34 -20.39 3.82
N GLY A 319 -3.40 -20.19 2.89
CA GLY A 319 -3.62 -20.34 1.45
C GLY A 319 -4.48 -19.28 0.76
N GLN A 320 -5.00 -18.26 1.47
CA GLN A 320 -5.91 -17.26 0.91
C GLN A 320 -5.60 -15.83 1.40
N LYS A 321 -5.88 -14.85 0.52
CA LYS A 321 -5.79 -13.42 0.79
C LYS A 321 -7.14 -12.79 0.47
N ARG A 322 -7.72 -12.06 1.41
CA ARG A 322 -9.02 -11.40 1.25
C ARG A 322 -8.89 -9.90 1.46
N MET A 323 -9.78 -9.12 0.87
CA MET A 323 -9.87 -7.69 1.19
C MET A 323 -10.55 -7.49 2.54
N SER A 324 -10.12 -6.52 3.34
CA SER A 324 -10.80 -6.23 4.61
C SER A 324 -12.23 -5.74 4.37
N THR A 325 -13.16 -6.23 5.19
CA THR A 325 -14.59 -5.87 5.11
C THR A 325 -14.78 -4.37 5.25
N ASP A 326 -14.08 -3.73 6.18
CA ASP A 326 -14.18 -2.29 6.43
C ASP A 326 -13.83 -1.46 5.18
N ARG A 327 -12.85 -1.91 4.39
CA ARG A 327 -12.45 -1.23 3.17
C ARG A 327 -13.49 -1.42 2.06
N ILE A 328 -14.04 -2.63 1.94
CA ILE A 328 -15.13 -2.90 0.99
C ILE A 328 -16.36 -2.06 1.37
N GLU A 329 -16.71 -2.02 2.65
CA GLU A 329 -17.83 -1.23 3.17
C GLU A 329 -17.63 0.26 2.92
N ALA A 330 -16.45 0.81 3.19
CA ALA A 330 -16.14 2.22 2.91
C ALA A 330 -16.33 2.58 1.42
N ILE A 331 -15.90 1.70 0.51
CA ILE A 331 -16.10 1.90 -0.94
C ILE A 331 -17.58 1.78 -1.30
N CYS A 332 -18.30 0.81 -0.73
CA CYS A 332 -19.72 0.60 -0.99
C CYS A 332 -20.59 1.77 -0.49
N GLN A 333 -20.26 2.32 0.68
CA GLN A 333 -20.95 3.45 1.31
C GLN A 333 -20.58 4.80 0.68
N THR A 334 -19.55 4.86 -0.16
CA THR A 334 -19.16 6.10 -0.83
C THR A 334 -20.34 6.62 -1.67
N PRO A 335 -20.85 7.84 -1.41
CA PRO A 335 -21.97 8.39 -2.17
C PRO A 335 -21.57 8.62 -3.63
N LYS A 336 -22.58 8.74 -4.50
CA LYS A 336 -22.37 9.04 -5.92
C LYS A 336 -21.50 10.29 -6.07
N PRO A 337 -20.33 10.19 -6.73
CA PRO A 337 -19.47 11.35 -6.94
C PRO A 337 -20.14 12.43 -7.80
N MET A 338 -20.23 13.66 -7.30
CA MET A 338 -20.84 14.78 -8.03
C MET A 338 -19.80 15.69 -8.68
N THR A 339 -18.54 15.57 -8.27
CA THR A 339 -17.42 16.40 -8.72
C THR A 339 -16.26 15.55 -9.23
N LYS A 340 -15.44 16.12 -10.14
CA LYS A 340 -14.21 15.48 -10.63
C LYS A 340 -13.31 14.98 -9.49
N LYS A 341 -13.13 15.78 -8.43
CA LYS A 341 -12.32 15.38 -7.27
C LYS A 341 -12.88 14.14 -6.57
N GLN A 342 -14.20 14.09 -6.35
CA GLN A 342 -14.85 12.93 -5.72
C GLN A 342 -14.75 11.67 -6.58
N LEU A 343 -14.91 11.81 -7.90
CA LEU A 343 -14.85 10.67 -8.82
C LEU A 343 -13.43 10.11 -8.93
N LEU A 344 -12.42 10.97 -9.04
CA LEU A 344 -11.02 10.55 -8.98
C LEU A 344 -10.68 9.89 -7.63
N SER A 345 -11.23 10.40 -6.53
CA SER A 345 -11.08 9.76 -5.22
C SER A 345 -11.71 8.36 -5.20
N PHE A 346 -12.92 8.19 -5.75
CA PHE A 346 -13.59 6.90 -5.85
C PHE A 346 -12.80 5.90 -6.70
N LEU A 347 -12.39 6.29 -7.91
CA LEU A 347 -11.57 5.45 -8.78
C LEU A 347 -10.23 5.09 -8.15
N GLY A 348 -9.62 6.02 -7.40
CA GLY A 348 -8.40 5.74 -6.64
C GLY A 348 -8.61 4.64 -5.58
N MET A 349 -9.73 4.68 -4.86
CA MET A 349 -10.09 3.63 -3.90
C MET A 349 -10.34 2.28 -4.58
N CYS A 350 -11.09 2.24 -5.68
CA CYS A 350 -11.37 1.02 -6.43
C CYS A 350 -10.12 0.43 -7.10
N SER A 351 -9.23 1.28 -7.62
CA SER A 351 -7.99 0.85 -8.28
C SER A 351 -7.06 0.08 -7.33
N TYR A 352 -7.10 0.36 -6.02
CA TYR A 352 -6.35 -0.43 -5.03
C TYR A 352 -6.82 -1.89 -5.01
N CYS A 353 -8.12 -2.11 -5.23
CA CYS A 353 -8.79 -3.40 -5.23
C CYS A 353 -8.87 -4.06 -6.62
N ARG A 354 -8.24 -3.47 -7.65
CA ARG A 354 -8.39 -3.90 -9.06
C ARG A 354 -8.15 -5.39 -9.29
N THR A 355 -7.24 -6.02 -8.54
CA THR A 355 -6.89 -7.45 -8.67
C THR A 355 -8.06 -8.37 -8.31
N PHE A 356 -9.01 -7.87 -7.51
CA PHE A 356 -10.20 -8.58 -7.07
C PHE A 356 -11.39 -8.38 -8.02
N ILE A 357 -11.32 -7.40 -8.93
CA ILE A 357 -12.40 -7.08 -9.88
C ILE A 357 -12.02 -7.62 -11.26
N LEU A 358 -12.82 -8.57 -11.76
CA LEU A 358 -12.65 -9.09 -13.12
C LEU A 358 -12.88 -7.96 -14.14
N SER A 359 -12.00 -7.88 -15.15
CA SER A 359 -12.09 -6.86 -16.21
C SER A 359 -12.21 -5.42 -15.68
N TYR A 360 -11.53 -5.10 -14.57
CA TYR A 360 -11.58 -3.77 -13.93
C TYR A 360 -11.45 -2.60 -14.92
N ALA A 361 -10.52 -2.70 -15.88
CA ALA A 361 -10.29 -1.67 -16.89
C ALA A 361 -11.52 -1.41 -17.78
N GLU A 362 -12.27 -2.46 -18.12
CA GLU A 362 -13.51 -2.35 -18.92
C GLU A 362 -14.63 -1.72 -18.09
N THR A 363 -14.76 -2.14 -16.82
CA THR A 363 -15.80 -1.62 -15.93
C THR A 363 -15.54 -0.16 -15.54
N GLU A 364 -14.29 0.28 -15.38
CA GLU A 364 -14.00 1.68 -15.05
C GLU A 364 -14.05 2.64 -16.26
N GLY A 365 -14.02 2.12 -17.49
CA GLY A 365 -13.96 2.92 -18.72
C GLY A 365 -15.03 4.02 -18.80
N PRO A 366 -16.32 3.68 -18.67
CA PRO A 366 -17.41 4.67 -18.70
C PRO A 366 -17.29 5.76 -17.63
N LEU A 367 -16.71 5.43 -16.46
CA LEU A 367 -16.45 6.41 -15.41
C LEU A 367 -15.29 7.34 -15.73
N ARG A 368 -14.26 6.85 -16.45
CA ARG A 368 -13.17 7.71 -16.92
C ARG A 368 -13.62 8.66 -18.01
N ASP A 369 -14.53 8.23 -18.89
CA ASP A 369 -15.00 9.02 -20.03
C ASP A 369 -15.78 10.27 -19.60
N ILE A 370 -16.49 10.21 -18.46
CA ILE A 370 -17.19 11.37 -17.91
C ILE A 370 -16.28 12.35 -17.15
N ILE A 371 -14.98 12.05 -17.01
CA ILE A 371 -14.02 12.95 -16.34
C ILE A 371 -13.62 14.06 -17.32
N PRO A 372 -13.91 15.34 -17.01
CA PRO A 372 -13.53 16.44 -17.88
C PRO A 372 -12.01 16.54 -18.02
N THR A 373 -11.52 16.54 -19.26
CA THR A 373 -10.08 16.67 -19.58
C THR A 373 -9.55 18.08 -19.24
N LYS A 374 -10.43 19.09 -19.27
CA LYS A 374 -10.16 20.49 -18.88
C LYS A 374 -11.25 20.97 -17.91
N GLY A 375 -10.89 21.83 -16.95
CA GLY A 375 -11.83 22.41 -15.98
C GLY A 375 -11.43 22.23 -14.51
N VAL A 376 -12.04 23.04 -13.64
CA VAL A 376 -11.79 23.07 -12.18
C VAL A 376 -12.23 21.75 -11.54
N SER A 377 -11.53 21.30 -10.50
CA SER A 377 -11.79 20.04 -9.77
C SER A 377 -13.21 19.93 -9.16
N THR A 378 -13.92 21.06 -9.05
CA THR A 378 -15.29 21.21 -8.55
C THR A 378 -16.36 21.17 -9.63
N ALA A 379 -15.99 21.07 -10.92
CA ALA A 379 -16.95 20.98 -12.01
C ALA A 379 -17.90 19.79 -11.79
N LYS A 380 -19.21 20.04 -11.99
CA LYS A 380 -20.25 19.01 -11.90
C LYS A 380 -20.04 17.98 -13.00
N LEU A 381 -20.16 16.71 -12.63
CA LEU A 381 -20.06 15.59 -13.57
C LEU A 381 -21.39 15.40 -14.30
N GLN A 382 -21.32 15.18 -15.61
CA GLN A 382 -22.47 14.73 -16.39
C GLN A 382 -22.49 13.21 -16.40
N TRP A 383 -23.35 12.63 -15.56
CA TRP A 383 -23.51 11.19 -15.45
C TRP A 383 -24.30 10.65 -16.64
N THR A 384 -23.75 9.64 -17.29
CA THR A 384 -24.44 8.82 -18.29
C THR A 384 -25.00 7.56 -17.63
N GLU A 385 -25.97 6.91 -18.27
CA GLU A 385 -26.48 5.61 -17.80
C GLU A 385 -25.36 4.56 -17.70
N GLN A 386 -24.45 4.56 -18.68
CA GLN A 386 -23.27 3.68 -18.69
C GLN A 386 -22.33 3.94 -17.52
N ALA A 387 -22.13 5.20 -17.14
CA ALA A 387 -21.34 5.56 -15.96
C ALA A 387 -22.03 5.14 -14.66
N GLU A 388 -23.35 5.29 -14.57
CA GLU A 388 -24.13 4.84 -13.41
C GLU A 388 -24.05 3.33 -13.22
N GLU A 389 -24.18 2.60 -14.33
CA GLU A 389 -24.06 1.15 -14.35
C GLU A 389 -22.66 0.72 -13.94
N ALA A 390 -21.61 1.31 -14.53
CA ALA A 390 -20.22 1.07 -14.15
C ALA A 390 -19.95 1.31 -12.65
N PHE A 391 -20.46 2.41 -12.10
CA PHE A 391 -20.34 2.72 -10.66
C PHE A 391 -20.97 1.63 -9.79
N THR A 392 -22.16 1.18 -10.16
CA THR A 392 -22.90 0.15 -9.43
C THR A 392 -22.21 -1.21 -9.58
N GLN A 393 -21.79 -1.57 -10.79
CA GLN A 393 -21.09 -2.82 -11.09
C GLN A 393 -19.77 -2.93 -10.31
N LEU A 394 -18.98 -1.85 -10.22
CA LEU A 394 -17.75 -1.84 -9.41
C LEU A 394 -18.03 -2.16 -7.93
N LYS A 395 -19.07 -1.56 -7.35
CA LYS A 395 -19.46 -1.84 -5.95
C LYS A 395 -19.91 -3.28 -5.76
N VAL A 396 -20.76 -3.79 -6.66
CA VAL A 396 -21.26 -5.18 -6.62
C VAL A 396 -20.12 -6.17 -6.80
N ALA A 397 -19.17 -5.90 -7.71
CA ALA A 397 -18.03 -6.77 -7.95
C ALA A 397 -17.15 -6.89 -6.69
N LEU A 398 -16.89 -5.78 -5.99
CA LEU A 398 -16.15 -5.78 -4.73
C LEU A 398 -16.84 -6.59 -3.62
N GLN A 399 -18.17 -6.53 -3.54
CA GLN A 399 -18.94 -7.33 -2.59
C GLN A 399 -18.89 -8.83 -2.91
N LYS A 400 -18.90 -9.20 -4.20
CA LYS A 400 -18.93 -10.59 -4.65
C LYS A 400 -17.55 -11.27 -4.68
N HIS A 401 -16.46 -10.52 -4.88
CA HIS A 401 -15.13 -11.06 -5.16
C HIS A 401 -14.09 -10.69 -4.08
N ALA A 402 -14.38 -10.98 -2.81
CA ALA A 402 -13.52 -10.56 -1.70
C ALA A 402 -12.27 -11.45 -1.48
N SER A 403 -12.08 -12.56 -2.22
CA SER A 403 -10.99 -13.52 -1.97
C SER A 403 -10.15 -13.84 -3.21
N LEU A 404 -8.83 -13.93 -3.02
CA LEU A 404 -7.84 -14.41 -3.98
C LEU A 404 -6.98 -15.51 -3.33
N GLY A 405 -6.63 -16.54 -4.10
CA GLY A 405 -5.62 -17.51 -3.67
C GLY A 405 -4.22 -16.91 -3.69
N CYS A 406 -3.35 -17.33 -2.77
CA CYS A 406 -1.93 -16.96 -2.81
C CYS A 406 -1.25 -17.57 -4.06
N SER A 407 -0.27 -16.86 -4.65
CA SER A 407 0.49 -17.36 -5.80
C SER A 407 1.25 -18.64 -5.43
N ARG A 408 1.08 -19.71 -6.22
CA ARG A 408 1.79 -20.99 -6.03
C ARG A 408 2.87 -21.11 -7.11
N PRO A 409 4.17 -20.96 -6.79
CA PRO A 409 5.23 -21.02 -7.80
C PRO A 409 5.32 -22.39 -8.50
N ASN A 410 4.93 -23.48 -7.82
CA ASN A 410 4.98 -24.85 -8.35
C ASN A 410 3.71 -25.29 -9.09
N LYS A 411 2.75 -24.39 -9.35
CA LYS A 411 1.60 -24.68 -10.23
C LYS A 411 1.69 -23.83 -11.48
N THR A 412 1.40 -24.44 -12.63
CA THR A 412 1.27 -23.71 -13.90
C THR A 412 0.20 -22.64 -13.75
N LEU A 413 0.62 -21.37 -13.68
CA LEU A 413 -0.29 -20.24 -13.76
C LEU A 413 -0.98 -20.32 -15.12
N CYS A 414 -2.31 -20.31 -15.12
CA CYS A 414 -3.08 -20.10 -16.33
C CYS A 414 -3.42 -18.61 -16.36
N PRO A 415 -2.72 -17.78 -17.15
CA PRO A 415 -3.18 -16.42 -17.35
C PRO A 415 -4.56 -16.50 -18.00
N ASN A 416 -5.48 -15.64 -17.55
CA ASN A 416 -6.66 -15.36 -18.35
C ASN A 416 -6.18 -14.77 -19.68
N GLY A 417 -6.14 -15.63 -20.71
CA GLY A 417 -5.61 -15.33 -22.03
C GLY A 417 -4.15 -15.76 -22.20
N GLY A 418 -3.94 -16.89 -22.87
CA GLY A 418 -2.67 -17.27 -23.49
C GLY A 418 -1.87 -18.35 -22.77
N ARG A 419 -2.15 -19.63 -23.06
CA ARG A 419 -1.10 -20.65 -22.90
C ARG A 419 -0.19 -20.60 -24.13
N GLN A 420 1.06 -20.20 -23.92
CA GLN A 420 2.17 -20.68 -24.76
C GLN A 420 2.26 -22.21 -24.56
N ARG A 421 2.27 -22.96 -25.66
CA ARG A 421 2.68 -24.38 -25.63
C ARG A 421 4.20 -24.42 -25.61
N ASN A 422 4.77 -25.08 -24.60
CA ASN A 422 6.12 -25.62 -24.69
C ASN A 422 6.12 -26.71 -25.77
N LEU A 423 6.87 -26.47 -26.84
CA LEU A 423 7.31 -27.49 -27.80
C LEU A 423 8.54 -28.17 -27.20
N HIS A 424 8.36 -29.12 -26.29
CA HIS A 424 9.37 -30.14 -25.96
C HIS A 424 8.63 -31.35 -25.39
N ASP A 425 8.03 -32.13 -26.29
CA ASP A 425 7.77 -33.56 -26.12
C ASP A 425 7.44 -34.12 -27.51
N ILE A 426 8.50 -34.31 -28.30
CA ILE A 426 8.49 -35.26 -29.41
C ILE A 426 9.66 -36.19 -29.14
N SER A 427 9.34 -37.32 -28.50
CA SER A 427 10.19 -38.51 -28.51
C SER A 427 10.19 -39.07 -29.94
N PRO A 428 11.37 -39.37 -30.54
CA PRO A 428 11.44 -39.99 -31.84
C PRO A 428 11.43 -41.51 -31.67
N HIS A 429 10.28 -42.13 -31.92
CA HIS A 429 10.25 -43.53 -32.31
C HIS A 429 10.05 -43.63 -33.82
N SER A 430 11.16 -43.99 -34.46
CA SER A 430 11.28 -44.81 -35.66
C SER A 430 9.96 -45.27 -36.31
N ASN A 431 9.75 -44.87 -37.55
CA ASN A 431 9.64 -45.85 -38.62
C ASN A 431 9.95 -45.22 -39.99
N THR A 432 10.64 -46.05 -40.76
CA THR A 432 11.33 -45.81 -42.01
C THR A 432 10.47 -46.13 -43.24
N TRP A 433 10.89 -45.55 -44.37
CA TRP A 433 10.68 -45.94 -45.79
C TRP A 433 9.40 -45.50 -46.51
N GLY A 434 9.63 -44.91 -47.69
CA GLY A 434 8.66 -44.55 -48.72
C GLY A 434 9.07 -43.29 -49.47
#